data_AF-A0A0N4YBX9-F1
#
_entry.id   AF-A0A0N4YBX9-F1
#
_cell.length_a   1.000
_cell.length_b   1.000
_cell.length_c   1.000
_cell.angle_alpha   90.00
_cell.angle_beta   90.00
_cell.angle_gamma   90.00
#
_symmetry.space_group_name_H-M   'P 1'
#
loop_
_entity.id
_entity.type
_entity.pdbx_description
1 polymer ?
#
loop_
_entity_poly.entity_id
_entity_poly.type
_entity_poly.pdbx_seq_one_letter_code
_entity_poly.pdbx_strand_id
1 'polypeptide(L)'
;MLVPLRNCNISISTYLYWTFPTRNYTTLHNTKVDLKKSIELSSNDRKTSQKRLQKIDQKTSNLCNNSGHIPKEEEKKKNIWNSSDCQSLYLSCALMFRHTCLLLKNKENRVKATGAIRLYQISHICKQKTEYFTRDHQFVTESIHQCYNAGICKNEVCTSIKPEERISEFSPMSNSNPGYTFCVPSCGCFWCNWCFHCKSTCLFYRCYATSTSSTVYRIFSCPTWSIQAEGIITLRSEDSTTFQKFTLQPGIPFVWNKLQLTLAGTITPDLPILSGYFITDDEIVSRIDPSPQGHLLPNSPGQLQCKTKEDAVTFKKCIFANHACSCTTREYTAHSSCTKWNNVIISVQQPQ
;
A
#
# COMPACT_ATOMS: atom_id res chain seq x y z
N MET A 1 29.20 -33.41 35.25
CA MET A 1 29.95 -33.24 33.98
C MET A 1 28.95 -32.85 32.91
N LEU A 2 28.83 -31.55 32.61
CA LEU A 2 27.90 -31.01 31.61
C LEU A 2 28.47 -31.28 30.22
N VAL A 3 27.82 -32.16 29.44
CA VAL A 3 28.20 -32.42 28.05
C VAL A 3 27.85 -31.19 27.21
N PRO A 4 28.79 -30.65 26.40
CA PRO A 4 28.50 -29.50 25.56
C PRO A 4 27.60 -29.93 24.39
N LEU A 5 26.32 -29.56 24.45
CA LEU A 5 25.46 -29.53 23.25
C LEU A 5 26.15 -28.68 22.16
N ARG A 6 26.33 -29.25 20.96
CA ARG A 6 26.78 -28.54 19.75
C ARG A 6 25.64 -27.69 19.18
N ASN A 7 25.98 -26.66 18.41
CA ASN A 7 25.03 -25.73 17.79
C ASN A 7 24.08 -26.48 16.83
N CYS A 8 22.77 -26.41 17.06
CA CYS A 8 21.77 -26.90 16.10
C CYS A 8 21.26 -25.73 15.25
N ASN A 9 21.45 -25.81 13.94
CA ASN A 9 20.75 -24.95 12.99
C ASN A 9 19.37 -25.53 12.69
N ILE A 10 18.33 -24.75 12.90
CA ILE A 10 16.94 -25.07 12.57
C ILE A 10 16.48 -24.06 11.52
N SER A 11 16.13 -24.55 10.35
CA SER A 11 15.64 -23.79 9.22
C SER A 11 14.13 -24.01 9.09
N ILE A 12 13.34 -22.96 9.16
CA ILE A 12 11.87 -23.04 9.05
C ILE A 12 11.47 -22.61 7.64
N SER A 13 10.68 -23.44 6.98
CA SER A 13 9.94 -23.12 5.75
C SER A 13 8.47 -22.94 6.10
N THR A 14 7.83 -21.86 5.65
CA THR A 14 6.40 -21.62 5.90
C THR A 14 5.56 -21.75 4.64
N TYR A 15 4.36 -22.30 4.79
CA TYR A 15 3.37 -22.40 3.72
C TYR A 15 2.14 -21.58 4.14
N LEU A 16 1.67 -20.70 3.26
CA LEU A 16 0.45 -19.91 3.46
C LEU A 16 -0.63 -20.43 2.50
N TYR A 17 -1.67 -21.06 3.05
CA TYR A 17 -2.89 -21.37 2.31
C TYR A 17 -3.94 -20.30 2.65
N TRP A 18 -4.31 -19.47 1.67
CA TRP A 18 -5.46 -18.59 1.76
C TRP A 18 -6.60 -19.14 0.91
N THR A 19 -7.73 -19.47 1.54
CA THR A 19 -9.00 -19.72 0.85
C THR A 19 -9.82 -18.43 0.89
N PHE A 20 -9.98 -17.75 -0.24
CA PHE A 20 -10.93 -16.64 -0.34
C PHE A 20 -12.37 -17.20 -0.35
N PRO A 21 -13.28 -16.76 0.54
CA PRO A 21 -14.69 -16.98 0.32
C PRO A 21 -15.16 -16.00 -0.76
N THR A 22 -15.52 -16.52 -1.93
CA THR A 22 -16.31 -15.76 -2.92
C THR A 22 -17.69 -15.50 -2.33
N ARG A 23 -17.96 -14.26 -1.87
CA ARG A 23 -19.32 -13.82 -1.56
C ARG A 23 -19.71 -12.68 -2.48
N ASN A 24 -20.84 -12.91 -3.15
CA ASN A 24 -21.51 -12.02 -4.09
C ASN A 24 -21.82 -10.66 -3.47
N TYR A 25 -21.61 -9.61 -4.26
CA TYR A 25 -22.01 -8.25 -3.95
C TYR A 25 -23.52 -8.11 -4.00
N THR A 26 -24.13 -7.70 -2.89
CA THR A 26 -25.43 -7.01 -2.88
C THR A 26 -25.27 -5.71 -2.11
N THR A 27 -25.58 -4.62 -2.81
CA THR A 27 -25.68 -3.22 -2.39
C THR A 27 -26.48 -3.03 -1.10
N LEU A 28 -25.98 -2.19 -0.19
CA LEU A 28 -26.79 -1.61 0.89
C LEU A 28 -26.33 -0.18 1.20
N HIS A 29 -27.30 0.72 1.11
CA HIS A 29 -27.24 2.16 1.39
C HIS A 29 -27.04 2.48 2.87
N ASN A 30 -26.38 3.60 3.13
CA ASN A 30 -26.50 4.54 4.26
C ASN A 30 -27.11 4.03 5.58
N THR A 31 -26.29 3.99 6.64
CA THR A 31 -26.73 4.48 7.96
C THR A 31 -25.53 4.96 8.77
N LYS A 32 -25.67 6.18 9.31
CA LYS A 32 -24.81 6.83 10.30
C LYS A 32 -25.19 6.28 11.67
N VAL A 33 -24.25 5.75 12.46
CA VAL A 33 -24.47 5.49 13.89
C VAL A 33 -23.25 5.95 14.67
N ASP A 34 -23.50 6.97 15.48
CA ASP A 34 -22.63 7.58 16.49
C ASP A 34 -22.83 6.80 17.81
N LEU A 35 -21.76 6.45 18.55
CA LEU A 35 -21.90 5.91 19.91
C LEU A 35 -20.60 6.05 20.74
N LYS A 36 -20.44 7.24 21.33
CA LYS A 36 -19.78 7.45 22.63
C LYS A 36 -20.54 6.68 23.72
N LYS A 37 -20.00 5.55 24.21
CA LYS A 37 -20.19 5.04 25.58
C LYS A 37 -19.43 3.73 25.77
N SER A 38 -18.29 3.78 26.46
CA SER A 38 -17.82 2.75 27.45
C SER A 38 -16.33 2.97 27.78
N ILE A 39 -16.04 4.03 28.55
CA ILE A 39 -14.84 4.11 29.38
C ILE A 39 -15.33 3.95 30.81
N GLU A 40 -15.32 2.72 31.29
CA GLU A 40 -15.24 2.31 32.71
C GLU A 40 -15.45 0.80 32.76
N LEU A 41 -14.37 0.04 32.56
CA LEU A 41 -14.20 -1.38 32.94
C LEU A 41 -12.73 -1.76 32.68
N SER A 42 -11.78 -0.99 33.23
CA SER A 42 -10.34 -1.06 32.88
C SER A 42 -9.42 -1.66 33.96
N SER A 43 -9.93 -2.28 35.03
CA SER A 43 -9.04 -2.85 36.07
C SER A 43 -9.24 -4.33 36.37
N ASN A 44 -10.37 -4.94 35.97
CA ASN A 44 -10.65 -6.35 36.25
C ASN A 44 -10.25 -7.33 35.12
N ASP A 45 -9.95 -6.85 33.91
CA ASP A 45 -9.64 -7.70 32.75
C ASP A 45 -8.18 -8.18 32.65
N ARG A 46 -7.24 -7.54 33.35
CA ARG A 46 -5.83 -7.99 33.35
C ARG A 46 -5.63 -9.30 34.12
N LYS A 47 -6.35 -9.51 35.23
CA LYS A 47 -6.28 -10.75 36.03
C LYS A 47 -6.99 -11.91 35.35
N THR A 48 -8.07 -11.64 34.60
CA THR A 48 -8.86 -12.64 33.89
C THR A 48 -8.16 -13.10 32.59
N SER A 49 -7.44 -12.20 31.92
CA SER A 49 -6.62 -12.49 30.73
C SER A 49 -5.37 -13.31 31.06
N GLN A 50 -4.69 -13.04 32.18
CA GLN A 50 -3.56 -13.86 32.65
C GLN A 50 -3.98 -15.27 33.07
N LYS A 51 -5.15 -15.43 33.71
CA LYS A 51 -5.71 -16.75 34.04
C LYS A 51 -6.17 -17.53 32.80
N ARG A 52 -6.63 -16.87 31.73
CA ARG A 52 -6.94 -17.51 30.43
C ARG A 52 -5.69 -17.95 29.68
N LEU A 53 -4.60 -17.18 29.73
CA LEU A 53 -3.29 -17.56 29.15
C LEU A 53 -2.68 -18.78 29.85
N GLN A 54 -2.74 -18.85 31.19
CA GLN A 54 -2.29 -20.03 31.94
C GLN A 54 -3.16 -21.29 31.68
N LYS A 55 -4.47 -21.12 31.45
CA LYS A 55 -5.37 -22.23 31.07
C LYS A 55 -5.13 -22.73 29.64
N ILE A 56 -4.68 -21.86 28.74
CA ILE A 56 -4.23 -22.24 27.40
C ILE A 56 -2.90 -23.00 27.52
N ASP A 57 -1.96 -22.54 28.35
CA ASP A 57 -0.65 -23.20 28.62
C ASP A 57 -0.75 -24.65 29.13
N GLN A 58 -1.71 -24.97 30.02
CA GLN A 58 -1.97 -26.35 30.44
C GLN A 58 -2.55 -27.21 29.30
N LYS A 59 -3.32 -26.62 28.39
CA LYS A 59 -3.88 -27.33 27.23
C LYS A 59 -2.81 -27.54 26.13
N THR A 60 -1.85 -26.63 25.98
CA THR A 60 -0.68 -26.77 25.08
C THR A 60 0.32 -27.82 25.55
N SER A 61 0.52 -27.95 26.87
CA SER A 61 1.35 -29.01 27.48
C SER A 61 0.80 -30.42 27.22
N ASN A 62 -0.53 -30.58 27.19
CA ASN A 62 -1.15 -31.90 27.02
C ASN A 62 -1.16 -32.38 25.56
N LEU A 63 -1.10 -31.48 24.58
CA LEU A 63 -1.16 -31.86 23.16
C LEU A 63 0.15 -32.50 22.63
N CYS A 64 1.31 -32.17 23.19
CA CYS A 64 2.58 -32.84 22.84
C CYS A 64 2.99 -33.95 23.83
N ASN A 65 2.37 -34.04 25.01
CA ASN A 65 2.63 -35.08 26.02
C ASN A 65 1.62 -36.25 26.04
N ASN A 66 0.35 -36.07 25.66
CA ASN A 66 -0.67 -37.15 25.66
C ASN A 66 -0.77 -37.86 24.30
N SER A 67 0.28 -38.57 23.90
CA SER A 67 0.18 -39.58 22.82
C SER A 67 0.77 -40.91 23.27
N GLY A 68 0.26 -41.41 24.40
CA GLY A 68 0.16 -42.84 24.65
C GLY A 68 -1.27 -43.25 24.28
N HIS A 69 -1.42 -43.95 23.15
CA HIS A 69 -2.68 -44.45 22.58
C HIS A 69 -3.76 -43.42 22.21
N ILE A 70 -3.86 -43.13 20.90
CA ILE A 70 -5.07 -42.61 20.24
C ILE A 70 -5.40 -43.58 19.08
N PRO A 71 -6.69 -43.85 18.77
CA PRO A 71 -7.13 -44.90 17.87
C PRO A 71 -6.62 -44.72 16.44
N LYS A 72 -6.61 -45.82 15.68
CA LYS A 72 -6.23 -45.88 14.26
C LYS A 72 -7.19 -45.05 13.38
N GLU A 73 -7.05 -43.73 13.35
CA GLU A 73 -7.43 -42.84 12.25
C GLU A 73 -6.95 -41.41 12.56
N GLU A 74 -6.39 -40.71 11.56
CA GLU A 74 -5.67 -39.41 11.63
C GLU A 74 -4.21 -39.43 12.11
N GLU A 75 -3.36 -40.05 11.29
CA GLU A 75 -1.90 -39.92 11.34
C GLU A 75 -1.43 -38.52 10.88
N LYS A 76 -1.41 -37.52 11.78
CA LYS A 76 -0.70 -36.24 11.55
C LYS A 76 0.75 -36.34 12.01
N LYS A 77 1.65 -36.55 11.03
CA LYS A 77 3.12 -36.70 11.08
C LYS A 77 3.80 -36.20 12.37
N LYS A 78 4.11 -37.15 13.26
CA LYS A 78 5.00 -36.96 14.42
C LYS A 78 6.44 -37.15 13.94
N ASN A 79 7.18 -36.06 13.76
CA ASN A 79 8.59 -36.12 13.37
C ASN A 79 9.45 -36.46 14.62
N ILE A 80 9.81 -37.73 14.80
CA ILE A 80 10.66 -38.22 15.90
C ILE A 80 12.08 -38.42 15.36
N TRP A 81 13.09 -37.72 15.89
CA TRP A 81 14.48 -37.87 15.40
C TRP A 81 15.52 -37.93 16.52
N ASN A 82 16.54 -38.79 16.34
CA ASN A 82 17.61 -39.06 17.30
C ASN A 82 18.77 -38.04 17.13
N SER A 83 19.20 -37.39 18.21
CA SER A 83 20.10 -36.22 18.17
C SER A 83 21.60 -36.55 18.17
N SER A 84 22.05 -37.60 17.48
CA SER A 84 23.48 -37.92 17.49
C SER A 84 24.36 -37.00 16.63
N ASP A 85 23.85 -36.34 15.58
CA ASP A 85 24.60 -35.35 14.80
C ASP A 85 23.67 -34.25 14.22
N CYS A 86 23.46 -33.18 14.98
CA CYS A 86 22.60 -32.07 14.56
C CYS A 86 23.41 -31.07 13.72
N GLN A 87 23.42 -31.22 12.40
CA GLN A 87 24.11 -30.28 11.50
C GLN A 87 23.15 -29.18 11.00
N SER A 88 21.95 -29.55 10.52
CA SER A 88 20.84 -28.65 10.18
C SER A 88 19.50 -29.40 10.19
N LEU A 89 18.41 -28.78 10.65
CA LEU A 89 17.05 -29.34 10.68
C LEU A 89 16.09 -28.43 9.89
N TYR A 90 15.36 -28.97 8.91
CA TYR A 90 14.35 -28.21 8.16
C TYR A 90 12.92 -28.52 8.67
N LEU A 91 12.14 -27.48 9.00
CA LEU A 91 10.78 -27.59 9.51
C LEU A 91 9.80 -26.88 8.58
N SER A 92 8.79 -27.60 8.09
CA SER A 92 7.65 -26.98 7.40
C SER A 92 6.58 -26.56 8.41
N CYS A 93 6.33 -25.26 8.54
CA CYS A 93 5.27 -24.70 9.38
C CYS A 93 4.14 -24.22 8.46
N ALA A 94 3.18 -25.11 8.19
CA ALA A 94 2.17 -24.91 7.14
C ALA A 94 0.94 -24.09 7.55
N LEU A 95 0.76 -23.81 8.85
CA LEU A 95 -0.43 -23.12 9.37
C LEU A 95 -0.08 -22.17 10.51
N MET A 96 -0.54 -20.92 10.41
CA MET A 96 -0.46 -19.96 11.52
C MET A 96 -1.20 -20.52 12.74
N PHE A 97 -0.66 -20.23 13.93
CA PHE A 97 -1.18 -20.68 15.23
C PHE A 97 -1.09 -22.18 15.54
N ARG A 98 -0.52 -23.01 14.66
CA ARG A 98 -0.16 -24.40 14.99
C ARG A 98 1.22 -24.49 15.63
N HIS A 99 1.38 -25.48 16.50
CA HIS A 99 2.65 -25.78 17.15
C HIS A 99 3.40 -26.84 16.34
N THR A 100 4.67 -26.59 16.05
CA THR A 100 5.61 -27.61 15.58
C THR A 100 6.41 -28.10 16.78
N CYS A 101 6.19 -29.35 17.18
CA CYS A 101 6.86 -29.94 18.34
C CYS A 101 8.15 -30.66 17.92
N LEU A 102 9.18 -30.52 18.75
CA LEU A 102 10.53 -31.06 18.60
C LEU A 102 10.85 -31.90 19.82
N LEU A 103 11.42 -33.08 19.62
CA LEU A 103 11.90 -33.96 20.69
C LEU A 103 13.42 -34.04 20.61
N LEU A 104 14.10 -33.54 21.64
CA LEU A 104 15.55 -33.55 21.75
C LEU A 104 15.97 -34.75 22.60
N LYS A 105 16.73 -35.67 22.02
CA LYS A 105 17.16 -36.91 22.68
C LYS A 105 18.68 -37.01 22.73
N ASN A 106 19.25 -37.47 23.84
CA ASN A 106 20.68 -37.72 23.93
C ASN A 106 21.12 -38.95 23.09
N LYS A 107 22.42 -39.24 23.06
CA LYS A 107 22.99 -40.41 22.36
C LYS A 107 22.44 -41.75 22.83
N GLU A 108 21.93 -41.82 24.06
CA GLU A 108 21.29 -43.00 24.66
C GLU A 108 19.77 -43.05 24.36
N ASN A 109 19.28 -42.24 23.42
CA ASN A 109 17.88 -42.14 23.03
C ASN A 109 16.93 -41.67 24.17
N ARG A 110 17.47 -41.09 25.25
CA ARG A 110 16.71 -40.48 26.35
C ARG A 110 16.32 -39.06 26.00
N VAL A 111 15.05 -38.71 26.19
CA VAL A 111 14.56 -37.34 25.96
C VAL A 111 15.19 -36.41 26.98
N LYS A 112 15.87 -35.36 26.50
CA LYS A 112 16.46 -34.31 27.35
C LYS A 112 15.63 -33.04 27.36
N ALA A 113 14.94 -32.75 26.26
CA ALA A 113 14.04 -31.61 26.20
C ALA A 113 12.98 -31.80 25.10
N THR A 114 11.84 -31.13 25.29
CA THR A 114 10.80 -30.99 24.27
C THR A 114 10.70 -29.53 23.88
N GLY A 115 10.86 -29.24 22.60
CA GLY A 115 10.67 -27.91 22.02
C GLY A 115 9.29 -27.79 21.37
N ALA A 116 8.70 -26.60 21.41
CA ALA A 116 7.52 -26.26 20.63
C ALA A 116 7.73 -24.90 19.99
N ILE A 117 7.56 -24.82 18.67
CA ILE A 117 7.65 -23.59 17.90
C ILE A 117 6.25 -23.23 17.42
N ARG A 118 5.82 -22.00 17.67
CA ARG A 118 4.53 -21.47 17.21
C ARG A 118 4.74 -20.17 16.48
N LEU A 119 4.29 -20.10 15.23
CA LEU A 119 4.16 -18.84 14.50
C LEU A 119 2.78 -18.25 14.78
N TYR A 120 2.73 -16.95 15.10
CA TYR A 120 1.47 -16.25 15.29
C TYR A 120 1.25 -15.13 14.27
N GLN A 121 2.31 -14.67 13.60
CA GLN A 121 2.20 -13.63 12.58
C GLN A 121 3.21 -13.87 11.46
N ILE A 122 2.74 -13.74 10.22
CA ILE A 122 3.58 -13.65 9.04
C ILE A 122 3.16 -12.38 8.32
N SER A 123 4.09 -11.45 8.18
CA SER A 123 3.86 -10.12 7.63
C SER A 123 4.67 -9.95 6.35
N HIS A 124 4.02 -9.38 5.33
CA HIS A 124 4.67 -8.85 4.14
C HIS A 124 4.90 -7.36 4.36
N ILE A 125 6.17 -6.97 4.44
CA ILE A 125 6.58 -5.58 4.65
C ILE A 125 6.94 -5.00 3.29
N CYS A 126 6.13 -4.04 2.84
CA CYS A 126 6.36 -3.31 1.60
C CYS A 126 7.59 -2.39 1.74
N LYS A 127 8.51 -2.48 0.79
CA LYS A 127 9.50 -1.42 0.55
C LYS A 127 8.87 -0.41 -0.39
N GLN A 128 8.33 0.66 0.19
CA GLN A 128 7.60 1.68 -0.54
C GLN A 128 8.53 2.42 -1.52
N LYS A 129 8.08 2.54 -2.76
CA LYS A 129 8.66 3.42 -3.77
C LYS A 129 7.63 4.49 -4.10
N THR A 130 7.92 5.74 -3.79
CA THR A 130 7.07 6.86 -4.21
C THR A 130 7.10 6.98 -5.72
N GLU A 131 5.91 7.01 -6.33
CA GLU A 131 5.74 7.21 -7.76
C GLU A 131 5.56 8.71 -8.05
N TYR A 132 4.60 9.35 -7.38
CA TYR A 132 4.37 10.80 -7.50
C TYR A 132 3.48 11.31 -6.37
N PHE A 133 3.24 12.62 -6.35
CA PHE A 133 2.31 13.30 -5.46
C PHE A 133 1.15 13.92 -6.25
N THR A 134 -0.01 14.03 -5.65
CA THR A 134 -1.18 14.66 -6.27
C THR A 134 -2.06 15.34 -5.22
N ARG A 135 -3.09 16.07 -5.67
CA ARG A 135 -4.06 16.78 -4.83
C ARG A 135 -5.42 16.80 -5.50
N ASP A 136 -6.46 17.00 -4.70
CA ASP A 136 -7.76 17.35 -5.23
C ASP A 136 -7.65 18.64 -6.05
N HIS A 137 -8.17 18.59 -7.27
CA HIS A 137 -8.08 19.68 -8.21
C HIS A 137 -9.33 19.77 -9.09
N GLN A 138 -9.50 20.95 -9.67
CA GLN A 138 -10.48 21.21 -10.72
C GLN A 138 -9.81 21.91 -11.89
N PHE A 139 -10.31 21.68 -13.09
CA PHE A 139 -9.86 22.39 -14.29
C PHE A 139 -10.73 23.62 -14.52
N VAL A 140 -10.07 24.72 -14.85
CA VAL A 140 -10.67 26.02 -15.16
C VAL A 140 -10.20 26.45 -16.54
N THR A 141 -11.07 27.13 -17.28
CA THR A 141 -10.73 27.73 -18.58
C THR A 141 -10.91 29.23 -18.52
N GLU A 142 -9.90 29.94 -19.01
CA GLU A 142 -9.91 31.37 -19.24
C GLU A 142 -9.69 31.63 -20.72
N SER A 143 -10.40 32.60 -21.31
CA SER A 143 -10.27 32.93 -22.73
C SER A 143 -10.23 34.43 -22.96
N ILE A 144 -9.44 34.85 -23.96
CA ILE A 144 -9.23 36.24 -24.34
C ILE A 144 -9.35 36.33 -25.86
N HIS A 145 -10.21 37.22 -26.31
CA HIS A 145 -10.36 37.57 -27.71
C HIS A 145 -9.55 38.83 -28.03
N GLN A 146 -8.76 38.79 -29.11
CA GLN A 146 -7.96 39.93 -29.57
C GLN A 146 -8.18 40.16 -31.07
N CYS A 147 -8.41 41.42 -31.44
CA CYS A 147 -8.43 41.84 -32.84
C CYS A 147 -7.10 41.58 -33.53
N TYR A 148 -7.11 41.40 -34.85
CA TYR A 148 -5.89 41.41 -35.64
C TYR A 148 -5.10 42.70 -35.40
N ASN A 149 -3.79 42.59 -35.18
CA ASN A 149 -2.85 43.63 -34.75
C ASN A 149 -3.00 44.14 -33.30
N ALA A 150 -3.93 43.61 -32.50
CA ALA A 150 -4.02 43.93 -31.08
C ALA A 150 -3.21 42.94 -30.23
N GLY A 151 -2.51 43.44 -29.21
CA GLY A 151 -1.71 42.61 -28.30
C GLY A 151 -0.73 41.70 -29.04
N ILE A 152 -0.84 40.40 -28.78
CA ILE A 152 -0.04 39.35 -29.40
C ILE A 152 -0.68 38.78 -30.67
N CYS A 153 -1.92 39.14 -31.00
CA CYS A 153 -2.63 38.70 -32.20
C CYS A 153 -2.09 39.39 -33.47
N LYS A 154 -0.94 38.93 -33.95
CA LYS A 154 -0.28 39.42 -35.17
C LYS A 154 0.08 38.25 -36.07
N ASN A 155 -0.02 38.45 -37.38
CA ASN A 155 0.24 37.39 -38.37
C ASN A 155 -0.58 36.11 -38.05
N GLU A 156 0.00 34.93 -38.28
CA GLU A 156 -0.64 33.64 -38.01
C GLU A 156 -0.29 33.08 -36.61
N VAL A 157 -0.29 33.92 -35.56
CA VAL A 157 0.18 33.50 -34.22
C VAL A 157 -0.49 32.23 -33.67
N CYS A 158 -1.77 31.99 -34.01
CA CYS A 158 -2.47 30.80 -33.56
C CYS A 158 -1.87 29.49 -34.07
N THR A 159 -1.13 29.50 -35.18
CA THR A 159 -0.46 28.30 -35.70
C THR A 159 0.89 28.04 -35.02
N SER A 160 1.48 29.07 -34.41
CA SER A 160 2.82 29.01 -33.80
C SER A 160 2.82 28.92 -32.28
N ILE A 161 1.70 29.24 -31.61
CA ILE A 161 1.64 29.25 -30.15
C ILE A 161 1.89 27.86 -29.57
N LYS A 162 2.74 27.78 -28.54
CA LYS A 162 3.03 26.50 -27.88
C LYS A 162 2.09 26.31 -26.67
N PRO A 163 1.67 25.06 -26.37
CA PRO A 163 0.83 24.79 -25.20
C PRO A 163 1.41 25.30 -23.87
N GLU A 164 2.73 25.29 -23.71
CA GLU A 164 3.41 25.72 -22.49
C GLU A 164 3.56 27.24 -22.38
N GLU A 165 3.25 27.99 -23.44
CA GLU A 165 3.40 29.43 -23.51
C GLU A 165 2.40 30.14 -22.60
N ARG A 166 2.86 31.19 -21.92
CA ARG A 166 2.04 32.00 -21.01
C ARG A 166 1.83 33.37 -21.63
N ILE A 167 0.56 33.70 -21.86
CA ILE A 167 0.15 35.00 -22.38
C ILE A 167 -0.05 35.93 -21.18
N SER A 168 0.60 37.09 -21.21
CA SER A 168 0.57 38.08 -20.11
C SER A 168 -0.84 38.60 -19.80
N GLU A 169 -1.73 38.57 -20.78
CA GLU A 169 -3.10 39.04 -20.67
C GLU A 169 -3.99 38.08 -19.87
N PHE A 170 -3.60 36.82 -19.69
CA PHE A 170 -4.29 35.92 -18.76
C PHE A 170 -4.03 36.31 -17.31
N SER A 171 -5.01 36.00 -16.46
CA SER A 171 -4.93 36.26 -15.03
C SER A 171 -3.66 35.67 -14.39
N PRO A 172 -3.10 36.31 -13.34
CA PRO A 172 -2.01 35.75 -12.57
C PRO A 172 -2.33 34.35 -12.03
N MET A 173 -3.60 34.06 -11.73
CA MET A 173 -4.06 32.74 -11.32
C MET A 173 -3.84 31.70 -12.43
N SER A 174 -4.29 31.98 -13.65
CA SER A 174 -4.14 31.07 -14.80
C SER A 174 -2.67 30.84 -15.18
N ASN A 175 -1.84 31.88 -15.09
CA ASN A 175 -0.41 31.80 -15.41
C ASN A 175 0.44 31.17 -14.27
N SER A 176 0.04 31.31 -13.02
CA SER A 176 0.77 30.71 -11.87
C SER A 176 0.47 29.22 -11.66
N ASN A 177 -0.64 28.73 -12.21
CA ASN A 177 -1.05 27.33 -12.12
C ASN A 177 -0.62 26.50 -13.34
N PRO A 178 -0.49 25.17 -13.18
CA PRO A 178 -0.18 24.27 -14.27
C PRO A 178 -1.33 24.28 -15.27
N GLY A 179 -1.00 24.38 -16.56
CA GLY A 179 -2.00 24.52 -17.61
C GLY A 179 -1.40 24.70 -18.99
N TYR A 180 -2.27 24.62 -19.98
CA TYR A 180 -1.95 24.69 -21.41
C TYR A 180 -2.73 25.80 -22.09
N THR A 181 -2.03 26.52 -22.95
CA THR A 181 -2.56 27.63 -23.75
C THR A 181 -2.80 27.17 -25.18
N PHE A 182 -3.89 27.64 -25.77
CA PHE A 182 -4.30 27.33 -27.13
C PHE A 182 -4.78 28.60 -27.81
N CYS A 183 -4.84 28.58 -29.14
CA CYS A 183 -5.33 29.67 -29.95
C CYS A 183 -6.08 29.13 -31.15
N VAL A 184 -7.21 29.74 -31.46
CA VAL A 184 -7.94 29.48 -32.70
C VAL A 184 -8.23 30.81 -33.42
N PRO A 185 -8.17 30.83 -34.76
CA PRO A 185 -8.70 31.95 -35.52
C PRO A 185 -10.21 32.03 -35.32
N SER A 186 -10.73 33.25 -35.16
CA SER A 186 -12.17 33.52 -34.97
C SER A 186 -12.70 34.44 -36.08
N CYS A 187 -13.79 35.17 -35.81
CA CYS A 187 -14.39 36.15 -36.70
C CYS A 187 -13.41 37.27 -37.11
N GLY A 188 -13.80 38.12 -38.05
CA GLY A 188 -13.04 39.30 -38.45
C GLY A 188 -13.94 40.45 -38.87
N CYS A 189 -13.34 41.58 -39.27
CA CYS A 189 -14.03 42.82 -39.63
C CYS A 189 -14.75 43.52 -38.45
N PHE A 190 -15.37 44.65 -38.75
CA PHE A 190 -16.01 45.55 -37.79
C PHE A 190 -17.08 44.86 -36.92
N TRP A 191 -17.79 43.88 -37.47
CA TRP A 191 -18.83 43.14 -36.75
C TRP A 191 -18.29 42.15 -35.71
N CYS A 192 -16.98 41.88 -35.72
CA CYS A 192 -16.30 41.05 -34.75
C CYS A 192 -15.75 41.93 -33.62
N ASN A 193 -16.61 42.34 -32.67
CA ASN A 193 -16.20 43.19 -31.53
C ASN A 193 -15.46 44.49 -31.92
N TRP A 194 -15.90 45.16 -33.00
CA TRP A 194 -15.37 46.45 -33.45
C TRP A 194 -13.91 46.38 -33.93
N CYS A 195 -13.47 45.22 -34.43
CA CYS A 195 -12.16 45.08 -35.06
C CYS A 195 -12.10 45.80 -36.42
N PHE A 196 -11.21 46.79 -36.55
CA PHE A 196 -11.10 47.57 -37.80
C PHE A 196 -10.55 46.79 -39.00
N HIS A 197 -9.86 45.67 -38.78
CA HIS A 197 -9.27 44.85 -39.83
C HIS A 197 -10.15 43.64 -40.19
N CYS A 198 -10.34 43.39 -41.49
CA CYS A 198 -11.01 42.19 -42.02
C CYS A 198 -10.12 40.94 -42.08
N LYS A 199 -9.13 40.86 -41.18
CA LYS A 199 -8.33 39.65 -40.96
C LYS A 199 -8.90 38.88 -39.78
N SER A 200 -8.68 37.56 -39.75
CA SER A 200 -9.12 36.71 -38.63
C SER A 200 -8.54 37.21 -37.31
N THR A 201 -9.40 37.32 -36.31
CA THR A 201 -9.03 37.61 -34.93
C THR A 201 -8.50 36.37 -34.23
N CYS A 202 -7.88 36.54 -33.06
CA CYS A 202 -7.33 35.44 -32.28
C CYS A 202 -8.16 35.24 -31.01
N LEU A 203 -8.68 34.03 -30.83
CA LEU A 203 -9.24 33.59 -29.56
C LEU A 203 -8.20 32.73 -28.86
N PHE A 204 -7.54 33.31 -27.87
CA PHE A 204 -6.65 32.60 -26.97
C PHE A 204 -7.45 32.00 -25.84
N TYR A 205 -7.14 30.78 -25.42
CA TYR A 205 -7.71 30.21 -24.21
C TYR A 205 -6.70 29.32 -23.50
N ARG A 206 -6.80 29.29 -22.18
CA ARG A 206 -5.92 28.52 -21.32
C ARG A 206 -6.74 27.64 -20.39
N CYS A 207 -6.45 26.35 -20.43
CA CYS A 207 -7.00 25.37 -19.49
C CYS A 207 -5.94 25.08 -18.44
N TYR A 208 -6.26 25.34 -17.17
CA TYR A 208 -5.34 25.15 -16.06
C TYR A 208 -6.01 24.45 -14.89
N ALA A 209 -5.24 23.71 -14.12
CA ALA A 209 -5.73 23.07 -12.91
C ALA A 209 -5.61 24.04 -11.73
N THR A 210 -6.54 23.96 -10.79
CA THR A 210 -6.46 24.65 -9.49
C THR A 210 -6.71 23.66 -8.38
N SER A 211 -5.95 23.77 -7.29
CA SER A 211 -6.15 22.93 -6.11
C SER A 211 -7.46 23.28 -5.41
N THR A 212 -8.28 22.29 -5.07
CA THR A 212 -9.53 22.47 -4.32
C THR A 212 -9.40 22.14 -2.83
N SER A 213 -8.34 21.41 -2.45
CA SER A 213 -8.04 20.98 -1.08
C SER A 213 -6.59 21.27 -0.72
N SER A 214 -6.26 21.43 0.56
CA SER A 214 -4.88 21.50 1.10
C SER A 214 -4.21 20.13 1.21
N THR A 215 -4.97 19.04 1.17
CA THR A 215 -4.47 17.67 1.36
C THR A 215 -3.58 17.24 0.20
N VAL A 216 -2.39 16.73 0.53
CA VAL A 216 -1.45 16.15 -0.43
C VAL A 216 -1.50 14.65 -0.33
N TYR A 217 -1.72 14.00 -1.47
CA TYR A 217 -1.69 12.56 -1.59
C TYR A 217 -0.36 12.11 -2.17
N ARG A 218 0.21 11.06 -1.59
CA ARG A 218 1.37 10.35 -2.10
C ARG A 218 0.93 9.05 -2.73
N ILE A 219 1.29 8.87 -3.99
CA ILE A 219 1.10 7.61 -4.71
C ILE A 219 2.40 6.83 -4.63
N PHE A 220 2.31 5.57 -4.20
CA PHE A 220 3.47 4.71 -4.07
C PHE A 220 3.15 3.27 -4.50
N SER A 221 4.19 2.57 -4.92
CA SER A 221 4.16 1.16 -5.25
C SER A 221 5.07 0.38 -4.29
N CYS A 222 4.97 -0.94 -4.33
CA CYS A 222 5.79 -1.84 -3.52
C CYS A 222 6.58 -2.79 -4.45
N PRO A 223 7.67 -2.31 -5.10
CA PRO A 223 8.43 -3.14 -6.04
C PRO A 223 9.08 -4.34 -5.38
N THR A 224 9.37 -4.25 -4.07
CA THR A 224 9.90 -5.36 -3.28
C THR A 224 9.14 -5.49 -1.97
N TRP A 225 8.97 -6.74 -1.55
CA TRP A 225 8.36 -7.10 -0.27
C TRP A 225 9.33 -7.96 0.52
N SER A 226 9.57 -7.58 1.77
CA SER A 226 10.32 -8.42 2.71
C SER A 226 9.37 -9.18 3.60
N ILE A 227 9.69 -10.42 3.91
CA ILE A 227 8.85 -11.28 4.74
C ILE A 227 9.40 -11.29 6.16
N GLN A 228 8.50 -11.19 7.11
CA GLN A 228 8.80 -11.28 8.53
C GLN A 228 7.89 -12.31 9.17
N ALA A 229 8.49 -13.28 9.87
CA ALA A 229 7.74 -14.29 10.61
C ALA A 229 8.01 -14.14 12.10
N GLU A 230 6.95 -13.99 12.88
CA GLU A 230 7.02 -13.82 14.32
C GLU A 230 6.40 -15.02 15.03
N GLY A 231 7.09 -15.43 16.09
CA GLY A 231 6.73 -16.63 16.80
C GLY A 231 7.27 -16.69 18.21
N ILE A 232 6.95 -17.80 18.86
CA ILE A 232 7.43 -18.17 20.17
C ILE A 232 8.04 -19.56 20.06
N ILE A 233 9.23 -19.71 20.61
CA ILE A 233 9.82 -21.01 20.88
C ILE A 233 9.74 -21.29 22.38
N THR A 234 9.25 -22.46 22.74
CA THR A 234 9.19 -22.95 24.11
C THR A 234 10.08 -24.18 24.23
N LEU A 235 10.97 -24.22 25.21
CA LEU A 235 11.78 -25.38 25.54
C LEU A 235 11.42 -25.86 26.94
N ARG A 236 11.07 -27.14 27.06
CA ARG A 236 10.81 -27.82 28.32
C ARG A 236 11.87 -28.88 28.55
N SER A 237 12.67 -28.69 29.59
CA SER A 237 13.61 -29.68 30.13
C SER A 237 13.02 -30.33 31.39
N GLU A 238 13.72 -31.32 31.96
CA GLU A 238 13.37 -31.92 33.26
C GLU A 238 13.29 -30.85 34.38
N ASP A 239 14.18 -29.85 34.34
CA ASP A 239 14.34 -28.88 35.44
C ASP A 239 13.61 -27.53 35.22
N SER A 240 13.24 -27.18 33.98
CA SER A 240 12.65 -25.86 33.69
C SER A 240 11.91 -25.80 32.35
N THR A 241 10.96 -24.86 32.26
CA THR A 241 10.32 -24.45 31.00
C THR A 241 10.71 -23.01 30.71
N THR A 242 11.30 -22.77 29.54
CA THR A 242 11.68 -21.43 29.06
C THR A 242 10.98 -21.13 27.75
N PHE A 243 10.67 -19.86 27.50
CA PHE A 243 10.10 -19.43 26.23
C PHE A 243 10.79 -18.16 25.77
N GLN A 244 10.86 -17.97 24.45
CA GLN A 244 11.46 -16.80 23.85
C GLN A 244 10.66 -16.41 22.60
N LYS A 245 10.36 -15.12 22.48
CA LYS A 245 9.82 -14.56 21.24
C LYS A 245 10.94 -14.40 20.23
N PHE A 246 10.66 -14.69 18.97
CA PHE A 246 11.59 -14.52 17.87
C PHE A 246 10.91 -13.79 16.70
N THR A 247 11.74 -13.12 15.92
CA THR A 247 11.39 -12.50 14.65
C THR A 247 12.40 -13.03 13.63
N LEU A 248 11.93 -13.71 12.60
CA LEU A 248 12.77 -14.24 11.52
C LEU A 248 12.59 -13.39 10.27
N GLN A 249 13.72 -13.04 9.67
CA GLN A 249 13.81 -12.41 8.37
C GLN A 249 14.71 -13.28 7.47
N PRO A 250 14.47 -13.32 6.14
CA PRO A 250 15.33 -14.06 5.22
C PRO A 250 16.80 -13.69 5.38
N GLY A 251 17.67 -14.70 5.46
CA GLY A 251 19.13 -14.51 5.58
C GLY A 251 19.64 -14.09 6.96
N ILE A 252 18.77 -13.79 7.93
CA ILE A 252 19.19 -13.37 9.27
C ILE A 252 18.83 -14.48 10.29
N PRO A 253 19.82 -15.16 10.88
CA PRO A 253 19.57 -16.14 11.92
C PRO A 253 19.18 -15.48 13.25
N PHE A 254 18.11 -15.98 13.86
CA PHE A 254 17.82 -15.74 15.26
C PHE A 254 18.57 -16.75 16.12
N VAL A 255 19.36 -16.31 17.09
CA VAL A 255 20.13 -17.19 17.98
C VAL A 255 19.58 -17.10 19.39
N TRP A 256 19.26 -18.25 19.98
CA TRP A 256 18.85 -18.34 21.37
C TRP A 256 19.43 -19.60 22.00
N ASN A 257 20.21 -19.42 23.08
CA ASN A 257 21.01 -20.48 23.69
C ASN A 257 21.94 -21.15 22.65
N LYS A 258 21.68 -22.42 22.33
CA LYS A 258 22.42 -23.23 21.35
C LYS A 258 21.58 -23.54 20.10
N LEU A 259 20.44 -22.87 19.97
CA LEU A 259 19.53 -22.98 18.84
C LEU A 259 19.71 -21.76 17.95
N GLN A 260 19.84 -22.03 16.66
CA GLN A 260 19.85 -21.01 15.63
C GLN A 260 18.66 -21.25 14.72
N LEU A 261 17.71 -20.32 14.71
CA LEU A 261 16.51 -20.37 13.88
C LEU A 261 16.71 -19.48 12.65
N THR A 262 16.48 -20.01 11.46
CA THR A 262 16.57 -19.27 10.19
C THR A 262 15.28 -19.44 9.39
N LEU A 263 14.86 -18.40 8.69
CA LEU A 263 13.78 -18.51 7.70
C LEU A 263 14.39 -19.03 6.39
N ALA A 264 14.11 -20.28 6.06
CA ALA A 264 14.63 -20.96 4.88
C ALA A 264 13.96 -20.48 3.58
N GLY A 265 12.68 -20.14 3.67
CA GLY A 265 11.88 -19.72 2.53
C GLY A 265 10.40 -19.76 2.88
N THR A 266 9.62 -19.04 2.09
CA THR A 266 8.17 -18.96 2.23
C THR A 266 7.55 -19.14 0.85
N ILE A 267 6.50 -19.95 0.75
CA ILE A 267 5.71 -19.99 -0.47
C ILE A 267 4.59 -18.97 -0.30
N THR A 268 4.69 -17.88 -1.07
CA THR A 268 3.62 -16.91 -1.23
C THR A 268 2.87 -17.23 -2.51
N PRO A 269 1.54 -17.41 -2.48
CA PRO A 269 0.78 -17.42 -3.72
C PRO A 269 0.92 -16.05 -4.41
N ASP A 270 0.71 -16.00 -5.72
CA ASP A 270 0.67 -14.73 -6.46
C ASP A 270 -0.48 -13.87 -5.94
N LEU A 271 -0.18 -13.01 -4.96
CA LEU A 271 -1.15 -12.12 -4.36
C LEU A 271 -1.17 -10.82 -5.17
N PRO A 272 -2.31 -10.41 -5.76
CA PRO A 272 -2.41 -9.17 -6.55
C PRO A 272 -2.04 -7.90 -5.77
N ILE A 273 -2.05 -7.95 -4.43
CA ILE A 273 -1.61 -6.85 -3.57
C ILE A 273 -0.10 -6.58 -3.68
N LEU A 274 0.69 -7.58 -4.06
CA LEU A 274 2.15 -7.47 -4.14
C LEU A 274 2.59 -6.62 -5.35
N SER A 275 1.76 -6.50 -6.37
CA SER A 275 1.93 -5.60 -7.53
C SER A 275 1.00 -4.38 -7.47
N GLY A 276 0.50 -4.04 -6.27
CA GLY A 276 -0.49 -2.99 -6.07
C GLY A 276 0.11 -1.57 -6.04
N TYR A 277 -0.73 -0.60 -6.39
CA TYR A 277 -0.49 0.82 -6.15
C TYR A 277 -1.33 1.27 -4.97
N PHE A 278 -0.78 2.25 -4.23
CA PHE A 278 -1.38 2.75 -3.01
C PHE A 278 -1.39 4.27 -3.02
N ILE A 279 -2.43 4.82 -2.40
CA ILE A 279 -2.57 6.25 -2.12
C ILE A 279 -2.56 6.46 -0.60
N THR A 280 -1.91 7.52 -0.15
CA THR A 280 -1.95 7.93 1.25
C THR A 280 -1.84 9.43 1.42
N ASP A 281 -2.51 9.95 2.43
CA ASP A 281 -2.38 11.32 2.96
C ASP A 281 -1.45 11.38 4.19
N ASP A 282 -0.64 10.34 4.39
CA ASP A 282 0.19 10.06 5.58
C ASP A 282 -0.59 9.57 6.82
N GLU A 283 -1.94 9.57 6.81
CA GLU A 283 -2.77 9.01 7.89
C GLU A 283 -3.41 7.67 7.49
N ILE A 284 -3.97 7.61 6.28
CA ILE A 284 -4.71 6.46 5.77
C ILE A 284 -4.02 5.96 4.51
N VAL A 285 -3.97 4.63 4.34
CA VAL A 285 -3.47 3.98 3.12
C VAL A 285 -4.62 3.26 2.45
N SER A 286 -4.79 3.47 1.15
CA SER A 286 -5.79 2.78 0.34
C SER A 286 -5.15 2.19 -0.91
N ARG A 287 -5.67 1.04 -1.36
CA ARG A 287 -5.23 0.45 -2.63
C ARG A 287 -5.96 1.12 -3.78
N ILE A 288 -5.23 1.41 -4.85
CA ILE A 288 -5.79 1.98 -6.08
C ILE A 288 -5.43 1.11 -7.28
N ASP A 289 -6.12 1.36 -8.38
CA ASP A 289 -5.75 0.81 -9.68
C ASP A 289 -4.36 1.30 -10.10
N PRO A 290 -3.68 0.58 -11.01
CA PRO A 290 -2.34 0.93 -11.44
C PRO A 290 -2.24 2.37 -11.93
N SER A 291 -1.36 3.13 -11.29
CA SER A 291 -1.11 4.53 -11.62
C SER A 291 0.38 4.81 -11.58
N PRO A 292 1.13 4.39 -12.61
CA PRO A 292 2.56 4.63 -12.70
C PRO A 292 2.88 6.11 -12.95
N GLN A 293 4.06 6.52 -12.48
CA GLN A 293 4.58 7.85 -12.76
C GLN A 293 4.73 8.07 -14.28
N GLY A 294 4.35 9.27 -14.74
CA GLY A 294 4.46 9.69 -16.13
C GLY A 294 3.27 9.28 -17.01
N HIS A 295 2.40 8.37 -16.55
CA HIS A 295 1.16 8.05 -17.25
C HIS A 295 0.00 8.89 -16.70
N LEU A 296 -0.42 9.88 -17.48
CA LEU A 296 -1.46 10.84 -17.08
C LEU A 296 -2.85 10.24 -17.34
N LEU A 297 -3.35 9.50 -16.35
CA LEU A 297 -4.56 8.70 -16.47
C LEU A 297 -5.83 9.51 -16.10
N PRO A 298 -6.77 9.73 -17.02
CA PRO A 298 -7.99 10.50 -16.74
C PRO A 298 -8.88 9.77 -15.72
N ASN A 299 -9.68 10.53 -14.96
CA ASN A 299 -10.59 10.01 -13.92
C ASN A 299 -9.90 9.21 -12.81
N SER A 300 -8.61 9.43 -12.58
CA SER A 300 -7.82 8.74 -11.57
C SER A 300 -6.92 9.71 -10.81
N PRO A 301 -6.32 9.30 -9.68
CA PRO A 301 -5.28 10.09 -9.00
C PRO A 301 -4.08 10.40 -9.91
N GLY A 302 -3.89 9.66 -11.01
CA GLY A 302 -2.85 9.89 -12.01
C GLY A 302 -3.17 10.99 -13.02
N GLN A 303 -4.36 11.59 -12.98
CA GLN A 303 -4.78 12.64 -13.93
C GLN A 303 -3.88 13.89 -13.81
N LEU A 304 -3.43 14.19 -12.60
CA LEU A 304 -2.47 15.25 -12.30
C LEU A 304 -1.37 14.69 -11.40
N GLN A 305 -0.12 14.86 -11.82
CA GLN A 305 1.05 14.32 -11.11
C GLN A 305 2.05 15.42 -10.82
N CYS A 306 2.56 15.44 -9.59
CA CYS A 306 3.62 16.31 -9.12
C CYS A 306 4.82 15.44 -8.71
N LYS A 307 6.04 15.85 -9.08
CA LYS A 307 7.24 15.02 -8.84
C LYS A 307 7.63 14.96 -7.36
N THR A 308 7.47 16.06 -6.63
CA THR A 308 7.82 16.17 -5.22
C THR A 308 6.62 16.59 -4.37
N LYS A 309 6.74 16.42 -3.04
CA LYS A 309 5.71 16.87 -2.09
C LYS A 309 5.57 18.39 -2.13
N GLU A 310 6.68 19.12 -2.27
CA GLU A 310 6.71 20.58 -2.37
C GLU A 310 6.01 21.09 -3.63
N ASP A 311 6.18 20.39 -4.76
CA ASP A 311 5.51 20.74 -6.00
C ASP A 311 3.99 20.55 -5.88
N ALA A 312 3.54 19.52 -5.15
CA ALA A 312 2.12 19.34 -4.82
C ALA A 312 1.62 20.43 -3.87
N VAL A 313 2.34 20.74 -2.79
CA VAL A 313 1.97 21.78 -1.81
C VAL A 313 1.85 23.16 -2.47
N THR A 314 2.83 23.53 -3.30
CA THR A 314 2.83 24.82 -4.01
C THR A 314 1.92 24.80 -5.24
N PHE A 315 1.63 23.61 -5.78
CA PHE A 315 0.82 23.38 -6.97
C PHE A 315 1.38 24.02 -8.25
N LYS A 316 2.69 24.31 -8.34
CA LYS A 316 3.30 25.10 -9.45
C LYS A 316 4.00 24.29 -10.54
N LYS A 317 4.26 22.99 -10.32
CA LYS A 317 5.02 22.13 -11.24
C LYS A 317 4.38 20.77 -11.48
N CYS A 318 3.09 20.67 -11.22
CA CYS A 318 2.34 19.47 -11.54
C CYS A 318 2.03 19.42 -13.03
N ILE A 319 1.91 18.22 -13.58
CA ILE A 319 1.62 17.96 -14.99
C ILE A 319 0.31 17.18 -15.12
N PHE A 320 -0.44 17.45 -16.19
CA PHE A 320 -1.65 16.73 -16.56
C PHE A 320 -1.73 16.66 -18.09
N ALA A 321 -2.56 15.78 -18.64
CA ALA A 321 -2.63 15.64 -20.10
C ALA A 321 -3.17 16.92 -20.76
N ASN A 322 -2.55 17.38 -21.85
CA ASN A 322 -3.03 18.56 -22.58
C ASN A 322 -4.46 18.40 -23.14
N HIS A 323 -4.93 17.17 -23.31
CA HIS A 323 -6.28 16.78 -23.74
C HIS A 323 -7.19 16.37 -22.56
N ALA A 324 -6.83 16.70 -21.31
CA ALA A 324 -7.68 16.45 -20.15
C ALA A 324 -9.01 17.22 -20.19
N CYS A 325 -9.07 18.26 -21.02
CA CYS A 325 -10.25 19.08 -21.27
C CYS A 325 -10.58 19.08 -22.75
N SER A 326 -11.85 18.84 -23.08
CA SER A 326 -12.38 19.04 -24.43
C SER A 326 -12.97 20.44 -24.51
N CYS A 327 -12.39 21.27 -25.38
CA CYS A 327 -12.73 22.69 -25.49
C CYS A 327 -13.53 22.96 -26.76
N THR A 328 -14.65 23.64 -26.64
CA THR A 328 -15.43 24.18 -27.75
C THR A 328 -15.30 25.69 -27.78
N THR A 329 -14.99 26.25 -28.94
CA THR A 329 -14.80 27.68 -29.12
C THR A 329 -16.04 28.32 -29.74
N ARG A 330 -16.36 29.53 -29.28
CA ARG A 330 -17.32 30.45 -29.88
C ARG A 330 -16.55 31.65 -30.43
N GLU A 331 -17.25 32.67 -30.91
CA GLU A 331 -16.62 33.87 -31.49
C GLU A 331 -15.67 34.59 -30.51
N TYR A 332 -16.06 34.70 -29.23
CA TYR A 332 -15.33 35.50 -28.23
C TYR A 332 -14.90 34.73 -26.99
N THR A 333 -15.36 33.48 -26.84
CA THR A 333 -15.15 32.70 -25.62
C THR A 333 -14.86 31.25 -25.95
N ALA A 334 -14.07 30.61 -25.09
CA ALA A 334 -13.87 29.16 -25.12
C ALA A 334 -14.56 28.54 -23.89
N HIS A 335 -15.28 27.45 -24.11
CA HIS A 335 -15.89 26.67 -23.04
C HIS A 335 -15.34 25.26 -23.07
N SER A 336 -14.93 24.76 -21.90
CA SER A 336 -14.28 23.45 -21.79
C SER A 336 -15.02 22.55 -20.83
N SER A 337 -15.15 21.29 -21.24
CA SER A 337 -15.63 20.21 -20.40
C SER A 337 -14.46 19.30 -20.06
N CYS A 338 -14.17 19.15 -18.77
CA CYS A 338 -13.02 18.38 -18.28
C CYS A 338 -13.51 17.23 -17.41
N THR A 339 -12.83 16.10 -17.50
CA THR A 339 -13.09 14.96 -16.63
C THR A 339 -12.73 15.29 -15.19
N LYS A 340 -13.66 15.07 -14.25
CA LYS A 340 -13.41 15.20 -12.82
C LYS A 340 -13.00 13.85 -12.27
N TRP A 341 -11.91 13.81 -11.50
CA TRP A 341 -11.64 12.67 -10.65
C TRP A 341 -12.68 12.63 -9.52
N ASN A 342 -13.49 11.57 -9.50
CA ASN A 342 -14.37 11.26 -8.39
C ASN A 342 -13.62 10.32 -7.43
N ASN A 343 -13.52 10.71 -6.16
CA ASN A 343 -12.77 9.99 -5.12
C ASN A 343 -13.45 8.64 -4.79
N VAL A 344 -13.31 7.63 -5.65
CA VAL A 344 -13.66 6.25 -5.31
C VAL A 344 -12.46 5.63 -4.61
N ILE A 345 -12.36 5.87 -3.31
CA ILE A 345 -11.33 5.29 -2.46
C ILE A 345 -11.86 3.95 -1.92
N ILE A 346 -11.22 2.84 -2.29
CA ILE A 346 -11.43 1.55 -1.62
C ILE A 346 -10.46 1.49 -0.45
N SER A 347 -10.92 1.86 0.74
CA SER A 347 -10.13 1.81 1.96
C SER A 347 -9.79 0.36 2.32
N VAL A 348 -8.49 0.06 2.42
CA VAL A 348 -8.00 -1.20 2.97
C VAL A 348 -7.47 -0.89 4.36
N GLN A 349 -8.30 -1.13 5.38
CA GLN A 349 -7.87 -1.00 6.77
C GLN A 349 -6.87 -2.12 7.07
N GLN A 350 -5.61 -1.75 7.32
CA GLN A 350 -4.63 -2.70 7.84
C GLN A 350 -5.11 -3.15 9.24
N PRO A 351 -5.20 -4.47 9.52
CA PRO A 351 -5.42 -4.93 10.88
C PRO A 351 -4.17 -4.60 11.71
N GLN A 352 -4.38 -3.87 12.80
CA GLN A 352 -3.38 -3.55 13.83
C GLN A 352 -2.85 -4.81 14.52
#